data_AF-A0AAU4E789-F1
#
_entry.id   AF-A0AAU4E789-F1
#
_cell.length_a   1.000
_cell.length_b   1.000
_cell.length_c   1.000
_cell.angle_alpha   90.00
_cell.angle_beta   90.00
_cell.angle_gamma   90.00
#
_symmetry.space_group_name_H-M   'P 1'
#
loop_
_entity.id
_entity.type
_entity.pdbx_description
1 polymer ?
#
loop_
_entity_poly.entity_id
_entity_poly.type
_entity_poly.pdbx_seq_one_letter_code
_entity_poly.pdbx_strand_id
1 'polypeptide(L)' 'MARQPLGTKASTGQSCPESGVWEVVSTPSTTAPIAKGNTMPPYNRQSVTWKLKQYA' A
#
# COMPACT_ATOMS: atom_id res chain seq x y z
N MET A 1 3.87 18.75 7.63
CA MET A 1 4.09 17.42 7.00
C MET A 1 2.80 16.99 6.32
N ALA A 2 2.80 16.90 4.99
CA ALA A 2 1.63 16.51 4.21
C ALA A 2 1.39 15.01 4.35
N ARG A 3 0.24 14.64 4.94
CA ARG A 3 -0.25 13.27 4.91
C ARG A 3 -0.66 12.95 3.48
N GLN A 4 -0.36 11.76 2.99
CA GLN A 4 -0.83 11.34 1.68
C GLN A 4 -2.36 11.22 1.71
N PRO A 5 -3.08 11.63 0.66
CA PRO A 5 -4.53 11.44 0.61
C PRO A 5 -4.91 9.96 0.58
N LEU A 6 -6.05 9.60 1.17
CA LEU A 6 -6.66 8.28 0.97
C LEU A 6 -6.85 8.05 -0.53
N GLY A 7 -6.48 6.87 -1.01
CA GLY A 7 -6.43 6.54 -2.44
C GLY A 7 -5.05 6.73 -3.08
N THR A 8 -4.03 7.17 -2.34
CA THR A 8 -2.64 7.08 -2.79
C THR A 8 -2.33 5.66 -3.25
N LYS A 9 -1.66 5.55 -4.39
CA LYS A 9 -1.24 4.27 -4.95
C LYS A 9 0.26 4.15 -4.81
N ALA A 10 0.73 2.96 -4.46
CA ALA A 10 2.15 2.64 -4.49
C ALA A 10 2.34 1.18 -4.93
N SER A 11 3.48 0.92 -5.54
CA SER A 11 3.80 -0.41 -6.07
C SER A 11 4.59 -1.20 -5.04
N THR A 12 4.42 -2.52 -5.10
CA THR A 12 5.26 -3.47 -4.38
C THR A 12 6.75 -3.15 -4.56
N GLY A 13 7.52 -3.20 -3.47
CA GLY A 13 8.95 -2.88 -3.48
C GLY A 13 9.28 -1.38 -3.32
N GLN A 14 8.29 -0.49 -3.38
CA GLN A 14 8.50 0.92 -3.04
C GLN A 14 8.32 1.18 -1.53
N SER A 15 9.01 2.22 -1.05
CA SER A 15 8.86 2.74 0.30
C SER A 15 7.43 3.26 0.48
N CYS A 16 6.74 2.77 1.49
CA CYS A 16 5.37 3.16 1.78
C CYS A 16 5.34 4.66 2.18
N PRO A 17 4.58 5.50 1.47
CA PRO A 17 4.59 6.92 1.74
C PRO A 17 3.74 7.29 2.97
N GLU A 18 2.82 6.43 3.40
CA GLU A 18 1.90 6.67 4.50
C GLU A 18 1.49 5.41 5.26
N SER A 19 1.46 5.51 6.59
CA SER A 19 1.05 4.41 7.46
C SER A 19 -0.45 4.19 7.38
N GLY A 20 -0.87 2.98 7.03
CA GLY A 20 -2.28 2.68 6.92
C GLY A 20 -2.60 1.27 6.44
N VAL A 21 -3.88 1.01 6.25
CA VAL A 21 -4.38 -0.18 5.58
C VAL A 21 -4.35 0.07 4.09
N TRP A 22 -3.56 -0.73 3.38
CA TRP A 22 -3.42 -0.68 1.94
C TRP A 22 -4.16 -1.86 1.31
N GLU A 23 -4.91 -1.58 0.25
CA GLU A 23 -5.67 -2.55 -0.53
C GLU A 23 -5.03 -2.76 -1.89
N VAL A 24 -4.86 -4.00 -2.32
CA VAL A 24 -4.39 -4.32 -3.65
C VAL A 24 -5.50 -4.03 -4.66
N VAL A 25 -5.16 -3.22 -5.66
CA VAL A 25 -6.08 -2.82 -6.74
C VAL A 25 -6.20 -3.89 -7.83
N SER A 26 -5.31 -4.89 -7.82
CA SER A 26 -5.33 -6.05 -8.71
C SER A 26 -6.26 -7.15 -8.19
N THR A 27 -6.78 -7.99 -9.09
CA THR A 27 -7.47 -9.22 -8.72
C THR A 27 -6.45 -10.35 -8.48
N PRO A 28 -6.51 -11.06 -7.34
CA PRO A 28 -7.46 -10.92 -6.22
C PRO A 28 -7.12 -9.75 -5.28
N SER A 29 -8.14 -9.02 -4.82
CA SER A 29 -7.97 -7.88 -3.92
C SER A 29 -7.64 -8.35 -2.50
N THR A 30 -6.49 -7.91 -1.97
CA THR A 30 -6.08 -8.20 -0.59
C THR A 30 -5.86 -6.90 0.16
N THR A 31 -6.01 -6.90 1.47
CA THR A 31 -5.70 -5.74 2.31
C THR A 31 -4.61 -6.09 3.30
N ALA A 32 -3.66 -5.17 3.51
CA ALA A 32 -2.58 -5.34 4.47
C ALA A 32 -2.27 -4.02 5.18
N PRO A 33 -2.02 -4.03 6.49
CA PRO A 33 -1.51 -2.88 7.21
C PRO A 33 -0.02 -2.67 6.89
N ILE A 34 0.34 -1.49 6.37
CA ILE A 34 1.71 -1.12 6.01
C ILE A 34 2.03 0.22 6.65
N ALA A 35 3.13 0.29 7.40
CA ALA A 35 3.62 1.51 8.00
C ALA A 35 4.43 2.36 7.00
N LYS A 36 4.36 3.68 7.14
CA LYS A 36 5.18 4.65 6.41
C LYS A 36 6.67 4.32 6.57
N GLY A 37 7.39 4.36 5.46
CA GLY A 37 8.80 4.00 5.39
C GLY A 37 9.05 2.51 5.24
N ASN A 38 8.04 1.66 5.45
CA ASN A 38 8.20 0.22 5.25
C ASN A 38 8.06 -0.15 3.77
N THR A 39 8.74 -1.19 3.31
CA THR A 39 8.67 -1.62 1.92
C THR A 39 7.37 -2.37 1.67
N MET A 40 6.65 -1.99 0.61
CA MET A 40 5.41 -2.68 0.26
C MET A 40 5.66 -4.15 -0.08
N PRO A 41 4.97 -5.09 0.59
CA PRO A 41 5.21 -6.51 0.40
C PRO A 41 4.69 -6.98 -0.95
N PRO A 42 5.38 -7.95 -1.60
CA PRO A 42 4.90 -8.59 -2.80
C PRO A 42 3.75 -9.55 -2.48
N TYR A 43 2.72 -9.52 -3.32
CA TYR A 43 1.62 -10.47 -3.26
C TYR A 43 1.81 -11.52 -4.35
N ASN A 44 1.75 -12.80 -3.99
CA ASN A 44 1.93 -13.92 -4.91
C ASN A 44 3.25 -13.87 -5.74
N ARG A 45 4.34 -13.36 -5.13
CA ARG A 45 5.63 -13.10 -5.82
C ARG A 45 5.53 -12.16 -7.03
N GLN A 46 4.42 -11.43 -7.16
CA GLN A 46 4.19 -10.46 -8.22
C GLN A 46 4.20 -9.05 -7.64
N SER A 47 4.61 -8.10 -8.47
CA SER A 47 4.49 -6.69 -8.14
C SER A 47 3.03 -6.29 -8.30
N VAL A 48 2.37 -6.00 -7.18
CA VAL A 48 1.00 -5.51 -7.15
C VAL A 48 0.96 -4.04 -6.78
N THR A 49 -0.10 -3.38 -7.25
CA THR A 49 -0.40 -2.00 -6.89
C THR A 49 -1.26 -1.99 -5.64
N TRP A 50 -0.75 -1.34 -4.61
CA TRP A 50 -1.44 -1.07 -3.37
C TRP A 50 -2.09 0.31 -3.43
N LYS A 51 -3.27 0.45 -2.82
CA LYS A 51 -4.03 1.68 -2.69
C LYS A 51 -4.37 1.92 -1.23
N LEU A 52 -4.02 3.08 -0.71
CA LEU A 52 -4.30 3.46 0.67
C LEU A 52 -5.82 3.52 0.87
N LYS A 53 -6.35 2.59 1.66
CA LYS A 53 -7.77 2.49 1.96
C LYS A 53 -8.11 3.26 3.22
N GLN A 54 -7.25 3.17 4.23
CA GLN A 54 -7.45 3.80 5.54
C GLN A 54 -6.11 4.18 6.15
N TYR A 55 -6.08 5.25 6.94
CA TYR A 55 -4.94 5.56 7.81
C TYR A 55 -4.89 4.60 9.00
N ALA A 56 -3.69 4.35 9.53
CA ALA A 56 -3.49 3.60 10.77
C ALA A 56 -3.64 4.51 12.00
#